data_AF-A0AAI9YWG4-F1
#
_entry.id   AF-A0AAI9YWG4-F1
#
_cell.length_a   1.000
_cell.length_b   1.000
_cell.length_c   1.000
_cell.angle_alpha   90.00
_cell.angle_beta   90.00
_cell.angle_gamma   90.00
#
_symmetry.space_group_name_H-M   'P 1'
#
loop_
_entity.id
_entity.type
_entity.pdbx_description
1 polymer ?
#
loop_
_entity_poly.entity_id
_entity_poly.type
_entity_poly.pdbx_seq_one_letter_code
_entity_poly.pdbx_strand_id
1 'polypeptide(L)'
;MPPHPLELPSTLSPDALDTLTELTGILTRLRTAIQTSGSSSSIGGGLTTGATPAGAGATPNPLGSAAGGAASPNAPLSLKDVPAQTDALKHKLQRARTQMRTLPDMERTVEEQEEEIKELEERIRMQREVLDRLREAGVKFGHEEGGSGDKMETE
;
A
#
# COMPACT_ATOMS: atom_id res chain seq x y z
N MET A 1 3.82 -25.41 -3.02
CA MET A 1 2.48 -25.24 -2.45
C MET A 1 1.65 -24.43 -3.43
N PRO A 2 0.41 -24.83 -3.75
CA PRO A 2 -0.50 -23.94 -4.49
C PRO A 2 -0.75 -22.67 -3.66
N PRO A 3 -0.89 -21.49 -4.29
CA PRO A 3 -1.18 -20.24 -3.58
C PRO A 3 -2.51 -20.36 -2.85
N HIS A 4 -2.57 -19.88 -1.60
CA HIS A 4 -3.80 -19.87 -0.81
C HIS A 4 -4.84 -18.96 -1.49
N PRO A 5 -6.13 -19.34 -1.57
CA PRO A 5 -7.15 -18.59 -2.31
C PRO A 5 -7.39 -17.15 -1.82
N LEU A 6 -6.90 -16.82 -0.63
CA LEU A 6 -7.00 -15.50 0.00
C LEU A 6 -5.65 -14.76 0.07
N GLU A 7 -4.59 -15.28 -0.56
CA GLU A 7 -3.32 -14.56 -0.63
C GLU A 7 -3.48 -13.29 -1.47
N LEU A 8 -2.98 -12.17 -0.94
CA LEU A 8 -2.87 -10.94 -1.72
C LEU A 8 -2.01 -11.22 -2.96
N PRO A 9 -2.44 -10.81 -4.17
CA PRO A 9 -1.63 -10.99 -5.36
C PRO A 9 -0.29 -10.29 -5.15
N SER A 10 0.80 -11.00 -5.40
CA SER A 10 2.18 -10.54 -5.20
C SER A 10 2.56 -9.29 -5.98
N THR A 11 1.68 -8.83 -6.88
CA THR A 11 1.79 -7.58 -7.64
C THR A 11 1.19 -6.36 -6.93
N LEU A 12 0.45 -6.53 -5.82
CA LEU A 12 -0.07 -5.42 -5.02
C LEU A 12 1.02 -4.89 -4.08
N SER A 13 1.66 -3.80 -4.49
CA SER A 13 2.50 -3.00 -3.61
C SER A 13 1.68 -1.84 -3.04
N PRO A 14 1.80 -1.51 -1.74
CA PRO A 14 1.14 -0.33 -1.15
C PRO A 14 1.42 0.97 -1.91
N ASP A 15 2.58 1.09 -2.55
CA ASP A 15 2.98 2.25 -3.37
C ASP A 15 2.15 2.42 -4.65
N ALA A 16 1.48 1.35 -5.11
CA ALA A 16 0.55 1.42 -6.23
C ALA A 16 -0.77 2.12 -5.86
N LEU A 17 -1.09 2.19 -4.56
CA LEU A 17 -2.31 2.79 -4.03
C LEU A 17 -2.09 4.22 -3.50
N ASP A 18 -0.84 4.62 -3.24
CA ASP A 18 -0.50 5.98 -2.77
C ASP A 18 -0.52 7.03 -3.90
N THR A 19 -1.71 7.26 -4.45
CA THR A 19 -1.97 8.27 -5.47
C THR A 19 -2.21 9.67 -4.87
N LEU A 20 -2.55 9.72 -3.58
CA LEU A 20 -2.85 10.97 -2.86
C LEU A 20 -1.59 11.79 -2.61
N THR A 21 -0.48 11.16 -2.21
CA THR A 21 0.79 11.84 -1.99
C THR A 21 1.31 12.45 -3.31
N GLU A 22 1.21 11.71 -4.42
CA GLU A 22 1.61 12.20 -5.74
C GLU A 22 0.73 13.37 -6.23
N LEU A 23 -0.59 13.24 -6.10
CA LEU A 23 -1.52 14.31 -6.50
C LEU A 23 -1.29 15.58 -5.67
N THR A 24 -1.09 15.43 -4.37
CA THR A 24 -0.79 16.56 -3.47
C THR A 24 0.53 17.24 -3.86
N GLY A 25 1.55 16.45 -4.22
CA GLY A 25 2.81 16.96 -4.74
C GLY A 25 2.63 17.76 -6.04
N ILE A 26 1.92 17.19 -7.02
CA ILE A 26 1.65 17.86 -8.31
C ILE A 26 0.86 19.16 -8.09
N LEU A 27 -0.19 19.14 -7.27
CA LEU A 27 -1.01 20.31 -6.96
C LEU A 27 -0.22 21.41 -6.23
N THR A 28 0.64 21.02 -5.29
CA THR A 28 1.48 21.97 -4.54
C THR A 28 2.43 22.70 -5.50
N ARG A 29 3.11 21.96 -6.39
CA ARG A 29 4.01 22.57 -7.38
C ARG A 29 3.26 23.43 -8.42
N LEU A 30 2.06 23.02 -8.83
CA LEU A 30 1.22 23.79 -9.75
C LEU A 30 0.73 25.10 -9.08
N ARG A 31 0.33 25.04 -7.81
CA ARG A 31 -0.06 26.21 -7.03
C ARG A 31 1.08 27.22 -6.92
N THR A 32 2.29 26.75 -6.63
CA THR A 32 3.49 27.60 -6.59
C THR A 32 3.79 28.24 -7.94
N ALA A 33 3.61 27.50 -9.05
CA ALA A 33 3.80 28.04 -10.40
C ALA A 33 2.76 29.13 -10.77
N ILE A 34 1.50 28.95 -10.36
CA ILE A 34 0.44 29.95 -10.58
C ILE A 34 0.69 31.20 -9.74
N GLN A 35 1.10 31.05 -8.48
CA GLN A 35 1.39 32.16 -7.59
C GLN A 35 2.59 32.99 -8.07
N THR A 36 3.66 32.33 -8.50
CA THR A 36 4.84 32.99 -9.07
C THR A 36 4.55 33.68 -10.40
N SER A 37 3.64 33.13 -11.22
CA SER A 37 3.19 33.76 -12.47
C SER A 37 2.28 34.97 -12.21
N GLY A 38 1.44 34.92 -11.17
CA GLY A 38 0.54 36.00 -10.76
C GLY A 38 1.23 37.19 -10.09
N SER A 39 2.41 37.01 -9.49
CA SER A 39 3.19 38.09 -8.88
C SER A 39 3.87 39.05 -9.89
N SER A 40 3.67 38.84 -11.19
CA SER A 40 4.12 39.79 -12.22
C SER A 40 3.15 40.95 -12.47
N SER A 41 2.01 41.02 -11.75
CA SER A 41 1.03 42.10 -11.88
C SER A 41 0.35 42.46 -10.55
N SER A 42 1.05 43.18 -9.67
CA SER A 42 0.43 44.21 -8.79
C SER A 42 1.48 45.04 -8.06
N ILE A 43 1.29 46.35 -8.15
CA ILE A 43 2.13 47.46 -7.69
C ILE A 43 2.14 47.60 -6.15
N GLY A 44 3.34 47.79 -5.58
CA GLY A 44 3.64 48.78 -4.52
C GLY A 44 3.31 48.47 -3.04
N GLY A 45 4.35 48.42 -2.18
CA GLY A 45 4.23 48.82 -0.76
C GLY A 45 5.17 48.15 0.28
N GLY A 46 6.26 48.85 0.66
CA GLY A 46 6.88 48.95 2.02
C GLY A 46 7.61 47.74 2.65
N LEU A 47 8.97 47.73 2.75
CA LEU A 47 9.87 48.17 3.85
C LEU A 47 10.04 47.11 4.99
N THR A 48 11.21 46.52 5.31
CA THR A 48 12.49 47.06 5.88
C THR A 48 13.66 46.06 5.65
N THR A 49 14.75 46.46 5.00
CA THR A 49 16.08 46.84 5.57
C THR A 49 17.13 45.72 5.58
N GLY A 50 18.16 45.83 4.72
CA GLY A 50 19.42 45.09 4.88
C GLY A 50 20.34 44.98 3.64
N ALA A 51 21.02 46.10 3.29
CA ALA A 51 22.30 46.21 2.58
C ALA A 51 22.46 45.78 1.08
N THR A 52 23.06 46.71 0.32
CA THR A 52 23.37 46.79 -1.13
C THR A 52 24.73 46.10 -1.51
N PRO A 53 25.31 46.27 -2.73
CA PRO A 53 25.01 45.55 -3.99
C PRO A 53 26.30 45.00 -4.68
N ALA A 54 26.24 43.97 -5.54
CA ALA A 54 27.23 43.76 -6.61
C ALA A 54 26.87 42.58 -7.53
N GLY A 55 27.04 42.78 -8.84
CA GLY A 55 27.33 41.67 -9.78
C GLY A 55 26.26 41.40 -10.83
N ALA A 56 26.32 42.15 -11.93
CA ALA A 56 25.54 41.94 -13.13
C ALA A 56 25.86 40.60 -13.83
N GLY A 57 24.82 40.02 -14.44
CA GLY A 57 24.95 39.34 -15.74
C GLY A 57 25.06 37.82 -15.72
N ALA A 58 23.94 37.13 -15.52
CA ALA A 58 23.72 35.83 -16.14
C ALA A 58 22.24 35.69 -16.54
N THR A 59 22.02 35.80 -17.84
CA THR A 59 20.75 35.55 -18.54
C THR A 59 20.19 34.16 -18.18
N PRO A 60 18.88 34.01 -17.85
CA PRO A 60 18.29 32.68 -17.80
C PRO A 60 18.08 32.20 -19.25
N ASN A 61 18.98 31.34 -19.72
CA ASN A 61 18.86 30.66 -21.00
C ASN A 61 17.73 29.61 -20.92
N PRO A 62 16.64 29.70 -21.69
CA PRO A 62 15.59 28.69 -21.71
C PRO A 62 15.91 27.66 -22.80
N LEU A 63 16.96 26.85 -22.59
CA LEU A 63 17.22 25.72 -23.48
C LEU A 63 17.72 24.52 -22.69
N GLY A 64 16.79 23.59 -22.45
CA GLY A 64 17.03 22.37 -21.70
C GLY A 64 15.79 21.47 -21.65
N SER A 65 15.11 21.29 -22.78
CA SER A 65 14.26 20.10 -22.98
C SER A 65 15.12 19.01 -23.59
N ALA A 66 15.59 18.07 -22.76
CA ALA A 66 15.76 16.66 -23.09
C ALA A 66 16.36 15.92 -21.88
N ALA A 67 15.88 14.69 -21.68
CA ALA A 67 16.37 13.67 -20.76
C ALA A 67 15.97 13.81 -19.28
N GLY A 68 14.87 13.14 -18.92
CA GLY A 68 14.83 12.13 -17.84
C GLY A 68 15.30 12.49 -16.43
N GLY A 69 15.55 13.76 -16.13
CA GLY A 69 16.02 14.21 -14.82
C GLY A 69 14.84 14.44 -13.91
N ALA A 70 14.82 13.74 -12.78
CA ALA A 70 13.94 14.02 -11.65
C ALA A 70 13.95 15.53 -11.38
N ALA A 71 12.90 16.22 -11.83
CA ALA A 71 12.65 17.59 -11.44
C ALA A 71 12.59 17.58 -9.91
N SER A 72 13.43 18.41 -9.28
CA SER A 72 13.45 18.56 -7.83
C SER A 72 12.01 18.63 -7.32
N PRO A 73 11.63 17.88 -6.27
CA PRO A 73 10.23 17.80 -5.81
C PRO A 73 9.63 19.16 -5.45
N ASN A 74 10.47 20.20 -5.32
CA ASN A 74 10.11 21.58 -5.02
C ASN A 74 10.15 22.55 -6.22
N ALA A 75 10.47 22.10 -7.43
CA ALA A 75 10.49 22.98 -8.59
C ALA A 75 9.04 23.31 -9.06
N PRO A 76 8.73 24.58 -9.36
CA PRO A 76 7.40 24.97 -9.85
C PRO A 76 7.12 24.28 -11.19
N LEU A 77 5.92 23.71 -11.33
CA LEU A 77 5.50 23.04 -12.57
C LEU A 77 5.00 24.05 -13.61
N SER A 78 5.57 24.03 -14.80
CA SER A 78 4.98 24.75 -15.94
C SER A 78 3.65 24.13 -16.34
N LEU A 79 2.67 24.96 -16.70
CA LEU A 79 1.34 24.53 -17.17
C LEU A 79 1.42 23.58 -18.39
N LYS A 80 2.49 23.68 -19.19
CA LYS A 80 2.73 22.82 -20.36
C LYS A 80 3.15 21.40 -19.97
N ASP A 81 3.72 21.23 -18.77
CA ASP A 81 4.25 19.95 -18.29
C ASP A 81 3.23 19.17 -17.44
N VAL A 82 2.07 19.78 -17.13
CA VAL A 82 0.99 19.15 -16.37
C VAL A 82 0.52 17.84 -17.01
N PRO A 83 0.23 17.76 -18.33
CA PRO A 83 -0.21 16.50 -18.93
C PRO A 83 0.82 15.38 -18.77
N ALA A 84 2.11 15.67 -18.93
CA ALA A 84 3.19 14.69 -18.77
C ALA A 84 3.35 14.24 -17.31
N GLN A 85 3.24 15.18 -16.35
CA GLN A 85 3.36 14.88 -14.92
C GLN A 85 2.14 14.14 -14.37
N THR A 86 0.95 14.36 -14.94
CA THR A 86 -0.29 13.66 -14.57
C THR A 86 -0.42 12.29 -15.26
N ASP A 87 0.29 12.03 -16.35
CA ASP A 87 0.21 10.73 -17.06
C ASP A 87 0.71 9.56 -16.19
N ALA A 88 1.76 9.77 -15.38
CA ALA A 88 2.21 8.79 -14.40
C ALA A 88 1.12 8.45 -13.37
N LEU A 89 0.41 9.47 -12.88
CA LEU A 89 -0.72 9.31 -11.95
C LEU A 89 -1.88 8.53 -12.61
N LYS A 90 -2.18 8.83 -13.88
CA LYS A 90 -3.19 8.10 -14.66
C LYS A 90 -2.84 6.62 -14.78
N HIS A 91 -1.59 6.30 -15.12
CA HIS A 91 -1.14 4.91 -15.21
C HIS A 91 -1.18 4.20 -13.85
N LYS A 92 -0.81 4.88 -12.75
CA LYS A 92 -0.97 4.34 -11.39
C LYS A 92 -2.42 4.05 -11.05
N LEU A 93 -3.35 4.98 -11.32
CA LEU A 93 -4.79 4.77 -11.08
C LEU A 93 -5.37 3.62 -11.91
N GLN A 94 -4.97 3.49 -13.18
CA GLN A 94 -5.39 2.39 -14.03
C GLN A 94 -4.87 1.03 -13.52
N ARG A 95 -3.60 1.00 -13.08
CA ARG A 95 -3.00 -0.18 -12.46
C ARG A 95 -3.72 -0.54 -11.16
N ALA A 96 -3.90 0.42 -10.25
CA ALA A 96 -4.62 0.24 -8.99
C ALA A 96 -6.03 -0.31 -9.22
N ARG A 97 -6.79 0.24 -10.17
CA ARG A 97 -8.14 -0.26 -10.51
C ARG A 97 -8.14 -1.71 -11.00
N THR A 98 -7.15 -2.07 -11.80
CA THR A 98 -7.00 -3.43 -12.32
C THR A 98 -6.65 -4.40 -11.20
N GLN A 99 -5.71 -4.00 -10.32
CA GLN A 99 -5.27 -4.81 -9.19
C GLN A 99 -6.32 -4.95 -8.09
N MET A 100 -7.11 -3.90 -7.83
CA MET A 100 -8.26 -4.01 -6.94
C MET A 100 -9.19 -5.08 -7.46
N ARG A 101 -9.63 -5.03 -8.72
CA ARG A 101 -10.54 -6.05 -9.29
C ARG A 101 -10.04 -7.49 -9.23
N THR A 102 -8.75 -7.71 -9.04
CA THR A 102 -8.16 -9.05 -8.87
C THR A 102 -8.06 -9.50 -7.42
N LEU A 103 -8.43 -8.65 -6.45
CA LEU A 103 -8.46 -9.01 -5.04
C LEU A 103 -9.57 -10.02 -4.78
N PRO A 104 -9.28 -11.09 -4.02
CA PRO A 104 -10.30 -12.02 -3.58
C PRO A 104 -11.27 -11.30 -2.63
N ASP A 105 -12.51 -11.76 -2.64
CA ASP A 105 -13.54 -11.37 -1.68
C ASP A 105 -13.88 -9.86 -1.64
N MET A 106 -13.67 -9.16 -2.77
CA MET A 106 -14.06 -7.75 -2.94
C MET A 106 -15.57 -7.51 -2.99
N GLU A 107 -16.34 -8.53 -3.35
CA GLU A 107 -17.80 -8.44 -3.47
C GLU A 107 -18.49 -8.58 -2.12
N ARG A 108 -17.73 -8.95 -1.09
CA ARG A 108 -18.23 -9.27 0.23
C ARG A 108 -17.94 -8.17 1.23
N THR A 109 -18.87 -8.00 2.15
CA THR A 109 -18.75 -7.03 3.24
C THR A 109 -17.92 -7.59 4.40
N VAL A 110 -17.38 -6.68 5.21
CA VAL A 110 -16.63 -7.04 6.43
C VAL A 110 -17.51 -7.84 7.40
N GLU A 111 -18.79 -7.48 7.54
CA GLU A 111 -19.73 -8.16 8.43
C GLU A 111 -19.92 -9.63 8.02
N GLU A 112 -20.11 -9.91 6.73
CA GLU A 112 -20.26 -11.28 6.24
C GLU A 112 -18.98 -12.12 6.40
N GLN A 113 -17.80 -11.47 6.33
CA GLN A 113 -16.51 -12.13 6.60
C GLN A 113 -16.36 -12.45 8.09
N GLU A 114 -16.74 -11.53 8.97
CA GLU A 114 -16.70 -11.73 10.42
C GLU A 114 -17.65 -12.87 10.86
N GLU A 115 -18.83 -12.96 10.26
CA GLU A 115 -19.76 -14.07 10.49
C GLU A 115 -19.16 -15.42 10.07
N GLU A 116 -18.54 -15.51 8.89
CA GLU A 116 -17.87 -16.74 8.45
C GLU A 116 -16.70 -17.11 9.35
N ILE A 117 -15.87 -16.13 9.75
CA ILE A 117 -14.77 -16.38 10.69
C ILE A 117 -15.30 -17.02 11.97
N LYS A 118 -16.40 -16.50 12.51
CA LYS A 118 -17.04 -17.04 13.70
C LYS A 118 -17.53 -18.47 13.51
N GLU A 119 -18.17 -18.78 12.38
CA GLU A 119 -18.59 -20.15 12.04
C GLU A 119 -17.40 -21.11 11.90
N LEU A 120 -16.34 -20.67 11.22
CA LEU A 120 -15.11 -21.44 11.05
C LEU A 120 -14.41 -21.70 12.38
N GLU A 121 -14.34 -20.71 13.26
CA GLU A 121 -13.80 -20.85 14.61
C GLU A 121 -14.59 -21.86 15.45
N GLU A 122 -15.93 -21.82 15.38
CA GLU A 122 -16.78 -22.80 16.04
C GLU A 122 -16.56 -24.21 15.49
N ARG A 123 -16.44 -24.35 14.17
CA ARG A 123 -16.11 -25.63 13.53
C ARG A 123 -14.75 -26.16 13.97
N ILE A 124 -13.73 -25.30 14.05
CA ILE A 124 -12.39 -25.66 14.54
C ILE A 124 -12.47 -26.11 16.00
N ARG A 125 -13.24 -25.42 16.84
CA ARG A 125 -13.46 -25.80 18.24
C ARG A 125 -14.05 -27.21 18.35
N MET A 126 -15.09 -27.50 17.58
CA MET A 126 -15.70 -28.84 17.55
C MET A 126 -14.72 -29.91 17.06
N GLN A 127 -13.95 -29.62 16.01
CA GLN A 127 -12.96 -30.54 15.48
C GLN A 127 -11.86 -30.86 16.52
N ARG A 128 -11.40 -29.85 17.26
CA ARG A 128 -10.44 -30.04 18.36
C ARG A 128 -11.00 -30.94 19.44
N GLU A 129 -12.23 -30.72 19.86
CA GLU A 129 -12.89 -31.56 20.88
C GLU A 129 -13.00 -33.04 20.44
N VAL A 130 -13.34 -33.28 19.16
CA VAL A 130 -13.38 -34.65 18.61
C VAL A 130 -11.99 -35.28 18.61
N LEU A 131 -10.95 -34.54 18.23
CA LEU A 131 -9.57 -35.01 18.26
C LEU A 131 -9.10 -35.33 19.69
N ASP A 132 -9.49 -34.52 20.67
CA ASP A 132 -9.17 -34.75 22.08
C ASP A 132 -9.84 -36.03 22.59
N ARG A 133 -11.12 -36.23 22.27
CA ARG A 133 -11.84 -37.48 22.60
C ARG A 133 -11.21 -38.70 21.94
N LEU A 134 -10.80 -38.58 20.67
CA LEU A 134 -10.12 -39.65 19.95
C LEU A 134 -8.77 -39.97 20.59
N ARG A 135 -8.01 -38.93 20.99
CA ARG A 135 -6.74 -39.08 21.71
C ARG A 135 -6.95 -39.81 23.04
N GLU A 136 -7.95 -39.43 23.82
CA GLU A 136 -8.27 -40.10 25.10
C GLU A 136 -8.68 -41.57 24.90
N ALA A 137 -9.50 -41.85 23.89
CA ALA A 137 -9.89 -43.22 23.55
C ALA A 137 -8.68 -44.06 23.12
N GLY A 138 -7.78 -43.50 22.30
CA GLY A 138 -6.54 -44.17 21.90
C GLY A 138 -5.61 -44.45 23.07
N VAL A 139 -5.48 -43.52 24.02
CA VAL A 139 -4.69 -43.74 25.24
C VAL A 139 -5.29 -44.86 26.11
N LYS A 140 -6.61 -44.90 26.28
CA LYS A 140 -7.30 -45.97 27.02
C LYS A 140 -7.09 -47.35 26.35
N PHE A 141 -7.24 -47.41 25.03
CA PHE A 141 -7.03 -48.65 24.28
C PHE A 141 -5.58 -49.17 24.40
N GLY A 142 -4.59 -48.28 24.29
CA GLY A 142 -3.18 -48.64 24.49
C GLY A 142 -2.85 -49.09 25.92
N HIS A 143 -3.56 -48.58 26.92
CA HIS A 143 -3.36 -48.96 28.32
C HIS A 143 -4.02 -50.30 28.69
N GLU A 144 -5.13 -50.66 28.04
CA GLU A 144 -5.79 -51.97 28.20
C GLU A 144 -5.04 -53.09 27.46
N GLU A 145 -4.51 -52.81 26.26
CA GLU A 145 -3.76 -53.79 25.47
C GLU A 145 -2.32 -54.01 26.01
N GLY A 146 -1.70 -52.97 26.59
CA GLY A 146 -0.38 -53.07 27.24
C GLY A 146 -0.38 -53.63 28.67
N GLY A 147 -1.52 -53.65 29.36
CA GLY A 147 -1.63 -54.09 30.76
C GLY A 147 -1.86 -55.60 30.96
N SER A 148 -2.23 -56.32 29.90
CA SER A 148 -2.51 -57.76 29.94
C SER A 148 -1.31 -58.65 29.57
N GLY A 149 -0.18 -58.09 29.15
CA GLY A 149 0.99 -58.84 28.67
C GLY A 149 2.09 -59.12 29.71
N ASP A 150 2.08 -58.48 30.88
CA ASP A 150 3.18 -58.52 31.85
C ASP A 150 2.91 -59.47 33.05
N LYS A 151 2.39 -60.66 32.76
CA LYS A 151 2.37 -61.80 33.69
C LYS A 151 2.79 -63.06 32.93
N MET A 152 4.02 -63.09 32.44
CA MET A 152 4.67 -64.39 32.21
C MET A 152 5.35 -64.80 33.51
N GLU A 153 4.66 -65.66 34.26
CA GLU A 153 5.27 -66.45 35.34
C GLU A 153 6.44 -67.24 34.75
N THR A 154 7.66 -66.88 35.16
CA THR A 154 8.84 -67.73 35.00
C THR A 154 8.98 -68.53 36.28
N GLU A 155 8.41 -69.74 36.29
CA GLU A 155 8.85 -70.83 37.18
C GLU A 155 10.14 -71.48 36.66
#